data_AF-A0A9X2QD77-F1
#
_entry.id   AF-A0A9X2QD77-F1
#
_cell.length_a   1.000
_cell.length_b   1.000
_cell.length_c   1.000
_cell.angle_alpha   90.00
_cell.angle_beta   90.00
_cell.angle_gamma   90.00
#
_symmetry.space_group_name_H-M   'P 1'
#
loop_
_entity.id
_entity.type
_entity.pdbx_description
1 polymer ?
#
loop_
_entity_poly.entity_id
_entity_poly.type
_entity_poly.pdbx_seq_one_letter_code
_entity_poly.pdbx_strand_id
1 'polypeptide(L)'
;MDKPLFFPKRIAIGTAVLALFVAAIAWRSVSTGSTFPSAAAPTLLVAAMLVVKWAAPRIPWIEIALCAALILVVHTVAHLSQWIPATWLADKVIELFCLLGFGAYWVAKGYIPASANH
;
A
#
# COMPACT_ATOMS: atom_id res chain seq x y z
N MET A 1 5.56 27.29 8.72
CA MET A 1 6.56 26.22 8.47
C MET A 1 5.96 25.26 7.46
N ASP A 2 6.34 25.40 6.20
CA ASP A 2 5.86 24.52 5.14
C ASP A 2 6.43 23.12 5.34
N LYS A 3 5.58 22.17 5.75
CA LYS A 3 5.98 20.77 5.86
C LYS A 3 6.57 20.35 4.50
N PRO A 4 7.72 19.66 4.45
CA PRO A 4 8.27 19.17 3.19
C PRO A 4 7.28 18.24 2.47
N LEU A 5 7.30 18.30 1.14
CA LEU A 5 6.40 17.58 0.23
C LEU A 5 6.51 16.07 0.45
N PHE A 6 7.74 15.54 0.40
CA PHE A 6 8.00 14.11 0.41
C PHE A 6 9.38 13.79 0.99
N PHE A 7 9.48 12.66 1.68
CA PHE A 7 10.73 12.15 2.25
C PHE A 7 11.09 10.79 1.65
N PRO A 8 11.96 10.73 0.63
CA PRO A 8 12.26 9.50 -0.10
C PRO A 8 12.95 8.44 0.78
N LYS A 9 13.80 8.84 1.72
CA LYS A 9 14.44 7.89 2.65
C LYS A 9 13.42 7.22 3.58
N ARG A 10 12.35 7.94 3.96
CA ARG A 10 11.32 7.43 4.87
C ARG A 10 10.43 6.39 4.18
N ILE A 11 10.08 6.61 2.91
CA ILE A 11 9.33 5.60 2.15
C ILE A 11 10.17 4.35 1.92
N ALA A 12 11.47 4.49 1.62
CA ALA A 12 12.37 3.35 1.42
C ALA A 12 12.54 2.52 2.70
N ILE A 13 12.72 3.17 3.85
CA ILE A 13 12.81 2.47 5.14
C ILE A 13 11.47 1.81 5.49
N GLY A 14 10.35 2.51 5.35
CA GLY A 14 9.03 1.97 5.67
C GLY A 14 8.65 0.77 4.81
N THR A 15 8.94 0.83 3.51
CA THR A 15 8.73 -0.29 2.57
C THR A 15 9.63 -1.48 2.89
N ALA A 16 10.91 -1.25 3.23
CA ALA A 16 11.81 -2.32 3.65
C ALA A 16 11.32 -3.02 4.93
N VAL A 17 10.83 -2.26 5.92
CA VAL A 17 10.27 -2.81 7.15
C VAL A 17 9.00 -3.63 6.88
N LEU A 18 8.10 -3.12 6.03
CA LEU A 18 6.90 -3.87 5.61
C LEU A 18 7.25 -5.17 4.90
N ALA A 19 8.23 -5.14 3.98
CA ALA A 19 8.69 -6.31 3.24
C ALA A 19 9.29 -7.37 4.18
N LEU A 20 10.12 -6.96 5.15
CA LEU A 20 10.67 -7.84 6.18
C LEU A 20 9.57 -8.48 7.03
N PHE A 21 8.53 -7.72 7.38
CA PHE A 21 7.40 -8.24 8.15
C PHE A 21 6.60 -9.29 7.35
N VAL A 22 6.32 -9.04 6.07
CA VAL A 22 5.68 -10.01 5.19
C VAL A 22 6.53 -11.28 5.06
N ALA A 23 7.85 -11.14 4.84
CA ALA A 23 8.77 -12.26 4.75
C ALA A 23 8.80 -13.10 6.03
N ALA A 24 8.80 -12.46 7.20
CA ALA A 24 8.77 -13.15 8.49
C ALA A 24 7.47 -13.94 8.70
N ILE A 25 6.32 -13.38 8.30
CA ILE A 25 5.03 -14.09 8.37
C ILE A 25 5.00 -15.26 7.40
N ALA A 26 5.47 -15.06 6.16
CA ALA A 26 5.53 -16.12 5.16
C ALA A 26 6.43 -17.28 5.63
N TRP A 27 7.62 -16.97 6.15
CA TRP A 27 8.52 -17.96 6.74
C TRP A 27 7.87 -18.75 7.88
N ARG A 28 7.16 -18.05 8.78
CA ARG A 28 6.43 -18.70 9.88
C ARG A 28 5.33 -19.61 9.33
N SER A 29 4.53 -19.14 8.39
CA SER A 29 3.46 -19.92 7.77
C SER A 29 3.98 -21.22 7.13
N VAL A 30 5.11 -21.14 6.42
CA VAL A 30 5.78 -22.31 5.81
C VAL A 30 6.34 -23.26 6.88
N SER A 31 6.98 -22.73 7.93
CA SER A 31 7.64 -23.55 8.96
C SER A 31 6.68 -24.23 9.94
N THR A 32 5.54 -23.61 10.26
CA THR A 32 4.55 -24.17 11.20
C THR A 32 3.36 -24.82 10.51
N GLY A 33 3.28 -24.79 9.17
CA GLY A 33 2.13 -25.29 8.41
C GLY A 33 0.83 -24.53 8.72
N SER A 34 0.93 -23.36 9.37
CA SER A 34 -0.21 -22.58 9.80
C SER A 34 -0.63 -21.60 8.73
N THR A 35 -1.93 -21.43 8.55
CA THR A 35 -2.50 -20.41 7.66
C THR A 35 -2.08 -19.00 8.08
N PHE A 36 -1.99 -18.10 7.10
CA PHE A 36 -1.68 -16.70 7.31
C PHE A 36 -2.60 -16.10 8.40
N PRO A 37 -2.07 -15.34 9.38
CA PRO A 37 -2.90 -14.78 10.45
C PRO A 37 -3.96 -13.86 9.85
N SER A 38 -5.23 -14.04 10.21
CA SER A 38 -6.35 -13.22 9.71
C SER A 38 -6.14 -11.72 10.00
N ALA A 39 -5.42 -11.39 11.07
CA ALA A 39 -5.07 -10.02 11.44
C ALA A 39 -3.85 -9.45 10.68
N ALA A 40 -3.07 -10.26 9.95
CA ALA A 40 -1.85 -9.78 9.29
C ALA A 40 -2.15 -8.78 8.17
N ALA A 41 -3.15 -9.08 7.33
CA ALA A 41 -3.54 -8.20 6.22
C ALA A 41 -4.02 -6.80 6.69
N PRO A 42 -4.98 -6.68 7.64
CA PRO A 42 -5.37 -5.35 8.12
C PRO A 42 -4.23 -4.62 8.84
N THR A 43 -3.36 -5.34 9.56
CA THR A 43 -2.20 -4.72 10.24
C THR A 43 -1.18 -4.17 9.24
N LEU A 44 -0.91 -4.90 8.16
CA LEU A 44 -0.06 -4.46 7.06
C LEU A 44 -0.62 -3.24 6.35
N LEU A 45 -1.95 -3.20 6.14
CA LEU A 45 -2.62 -2.06 5.53
C LEU A 45 -2.47 -0.80 6.40
N VAL A 46 -2.73 -0.91 7.72
CA VAL A 46 -2.57 0.21 8.66
C VAL A 46 -1.11 0.68 8.71
N ALA A 47 -0.16 -0.26 8.76
CA ALA A 47 1.26 0.06 8.74
C ALA A 47 1.66 0.77 7.43
N ALA A 48 1.15 0.33 6.28
CA ALA A 48 1.37 0.98 4.99
C ALA A 48 0.81 2.42 4.98
N MET A 49 -0.40 2.63 5.49
CA MET A 49 -1.00 3.98 5.60
C MET A 49 -0.13 4.91 6.46
N LEU A 50 0.41 4.40 7.57
CA LEU A 50 1.30 5.16 8.45
C LEU A 50 2.62 5.51 7.76
N VAL A 51 3.20 4.56 7.02
CA VAL A 51 4.43 4.78 6.24
C VAL A 51 4.21 5.84 5.16
N VAL A 52 3.10 5.77 4.41
CA VAL A 52 2.74 6.79 3.41
C VAL A 52 2.57 8.15 4.08
N LYS A 53 1.85 8.22 5.20
CA LYS A 53 1.67 9.49 5.93
C LYS A 53 2.98 10.06 6.46
N TRP A 54 3.88 9.21 6.91
CA TRP A 54 5.19 9.60 7.43
C TRP A 54 6.14 10.10 6.33
N ALA A 55 6.04 9.51 5.14
CA ALA A 55 6.80 9.90 3.95
C ALA A 55 6.21 11.12 3.24
N ALA A 56 4.89 11.25 3.18
CA ALA A 56 4.15 12.29 2.48
C ALA A 56 3.14 12.97 3.44
N PRO A 57 3.61 13.85 4.34
CA PRO A 57 2.79 14.39 5.43
C PRO A 57 1.66 15.31 4.94
N ARG A 58 1.78 15.86 3.71
CA ARG A 58 0.80 16.74 3.09
C ARG A 58 -0.44 16.02 2.57
N ILE A 59 -0.35 14.73 2.26
CA ILE A 59 -1.50 13.95 1.80
C ILE A 59 -2.54 13.88 2.93
N PRO A 60 -3.80 14.28 2.70
CA PRO A 60 -4.85 14.20 3.71
C PRO A 60 -5.17 12.73 4.04
N TRP A 61 -5.50 12.48 5.31
CA TRP A 61 -5.80 11.12 5.79
C TRP A 61 -6.96 10.46 5.04
N ILE A 62 -7.94 11.24 4.61
CA ILE A 62 -9.09 10.77 3.84
C ILE A 62 -8.64 10.17 2.51
N GLU A 63 -7.68 10.77 1.81
CA GLU A 63 -7.20 10.24 0.52
C GLU A 63 -6.37 8.96 0.70
N ILE A 64 -5.59 8.88 1.77
CA ILE A 64 -4.87 7.64 2.14
C ILE A 64 -5.88 6.53 2.47
N ALA A 65 -6.93 6.85 3.24
CA ALA A 65 -7.98 5.91 3.61
C ALA A 65 -8.81 5.45 2.39
N LEU A 66 -9.13 6.35 1.47
CA LEU A 66 -9.82 6.00 0.22
C LEU A 66 -8.97 5.09 -0.67
N CYS A 67 -7.67 5.37 -0.79
CA CYS A 67 -6.74 4.51 -1.51
C CYS A 67 -6.66 3.11 -0.87
N ALA A 68 -6.53 3.03 0.46
CA ALA A 68 -6.51 1.77 1.20
C ALA A 68 -7.84 0.99 1.05
N ALA A 69 -8.98 1.67 1.09
CA ALA A 69 -10.29 1.07 0.88
C ALA A 69 -10.43 0.50 -0.54
N LEU A 70 -9.96 1.22 -1.57
CA LEU A 70 -9.98 0.74 -2.95
C LEU A 70 -9.13 -0.53 -3.10
N ILE A 71 -7.93 -0.56 -2.51
CA ILE A 71 -7.06 -1.75 -2.50
C ILE A 71 -7.78 -2.94 -1.88
N LEU A 72 -8.43 -2.75 -0.71
CA LEU A 72 -9.19 -3.80 -0.05
C LEU A 72 -10.36 -4.31 -0.91
N VAL A 73 -11.11 -3.41 -1.55
CA VAL A 73 -12.24 -3.79 -2.41
C VAL A 73 -11.76 -4.62 -3.59
N VAL A 74 -10.73 -4.15 -4.32
CA VAL A 74 -10.18 -4.87 -5.47
C VAL A 74 -9.65 -6.25 -5.06
N HIS A 75 -8.94 -6.33 -3.94
CA HIS A 75 -8.39 -7.59 -3.43
C HIS A 75 -9.50 -8.56 -2.98
N THR A 76 -10.55 -8.05 -2.33
CA THR A 76 -11.70 -8.85 -1.89
C THR A 76 -12.46 -9.40 -3.10
N VAL A 77 -12.70 -8.58 -4.12
CA VAL A 77 -13.37 -9.01 -5.36
C VAL A 77 -12.56 -10.09 -6.07
N ALA A 78 -11.24 -9.93 -6.17
CA ALA A 78 -10.36 -10.95 -6.75
C ALA A 78 -10.40 -12.26 -5.96
N HIS A 79 -10.32 -12.20 -4.63
CA HIS A 79 -10.41 -13.38 -3.78
C HIS A 79 -11.76 -14.10 -3.93
N LEU A 80 -12.87 -13.35 -3.97
CA LEU A 80 -14.21 -13.90 -4.14
C LEU A 80 -14.43 -14.54 -5.52
N SER A 81 -13.71 -14.08 -6.55
CA SER A 81 -13.86 -14.63 -7.91
C SER A 81 -13.34 -16.08 -8.03
N GLN A 82 -12.51 -16.55 -7.09
CA GLN A 82 -11.82 -17.86 -7.11
C GLN A 82 -11.06 -18.17 -8.42
N TRP A 83 -10.85 -17.17 -9.27
CA TRP A 83 -10.18 -17.32 -10.56
C TRP A 83 -8.71 -16.94 -10.38
N ILE A 84 -7.79 -17.89 -10.58
CA ILE A 84 -6.34 -17.70 -10.36
C ILE A 84 -5.77 -16.47 -11.10
N PRO A 85 -6.16 -16.17 -12.36
CA PRO A 85 -5.75 -14.94 -13.04
C PRO A 85 -6.30 -13.64 -12.43
N ALA A 86 -7.36 -13.70 -11.62
CA ALA A 86 -7.99 -12.52 -11.04
C ALA A 86 -7.10 -11.83 -10.01
N THR A 87 -6.25 -12.56 -9.28
CA THR A 87 -5.31 -11.97 -8.33
C THR A 87 -4.21 -11.19 -9.05
N TRP A 88 -3.66 -11.75 -10.13
CA TRP A 88 -2.70 -11.06 -10.98
C TRP A 88 -3.30 -9.83 -11.66
N LEU A 89 -4.53 -9.94 -12.16
CA LEU A 89 -5.25 -8.80 -12.75
C LEU A 89 -5.53 -7.72 -11.70
N ALA A 90 -5.92 -8.11 -10.49
CA ALA A 90 -6.16 -7.20 -9.38
C ALA A 90 -4.92 -6.40 -9.00
N ASP A 91 -3.74 -7.04 -8.96
CA ASP A 91 -2.48 -6.33 -8.71
C ASP A 91 -2.23 -5.25 -9.76
N LYS A 92 -2.49 -5.54 -11.04
CA LYS A 92 -2.38 -4.55 -12.13
C LYS A 92 -3.40 -3.44 -12.07
N VAL A 93 -4.63 -3.76 -11.65
CA VAL A 93 -5.68 -2.76 -11.43
C VAL A 93 -5.31 -1.85 -10.26
N ILE A 94 -4.80 -2.41 -9.16
CA ILE A 94 -4.32 -1.64 -8.00
C ILE A 94 -3.16 -0.73 -8.42
N GLU A 95 -2.17 -1.24 -9.13
CA GLU A 95 -1.02 -0.48 -9.64
C GLU A 95 -1.49 0.71 -10.50
N LEU A 96 -2.45 0.48 -11.41
CA LEU A 96 -3.05 1.50 -12.26
C LEU A 96 -3.73 2.61 -11.43
N PHE A 97 -4.60 2.25 -10.48
CA PHE A 97 -5.32 3.23 -9.65
C PHE A 97 -4.38 4.00 -8.71
N CYS A 98 -3.38 3.33 -8.15
CA CYS A 98 -2.40 3.95 -7.27
C CYS A 98 -1.50 4.94 -8.03
N LEU A 99 -0.99 4.59 -9.21
CA LEU A 99 -0.06 5.44 -9.97
C LEU A 99 -0.77 6.50 -10.82
N LEU A 100 -1.77 6.11 -11.61
CA LEU A 100 -2.45 7.00 -12.56
C LEU A 100 -3.65 7.72 -11.94
N GLY A 101 -4.23 7.18 -10.86
CA GLY A 101 -5.33 7.81 -10.13
C GLY A 101 -4.82 8.68 -8.99
N PHE A 102 -4.55 8.05 -7.85
CA PHE A 102 -4.16 8.74 -6.61
C PHE A 102 -2.81 9.45 -6.74
N GLY A 103 -1.80 8.77 -7.29
CA GLY A 103 -0.46 9.32 -7.48
C GLY A 103 -0.43 10.56 -8.36
N ALA A 104 -1.05 10.50 -9.55
CA ALA A 104 -1.18 11.65 -10.44
C ALA A 104 -1.95 12.81 -9.80
N TYR A 105 -3.03 12.51 -9.07
CA TYR A 105 -3.80 13.52 -8.34
C TYR A 105 -2.98 14.18 -7.22
N TRP A 106 -2.22 13.40 -6.45
CA TRP A 106 -1.33 13.89 -5.39
C TRP A 106 -0.19 14.74 -5.94
N VAL A 107 0.32 14.43 -7.12
CA VAL A 107 1.29 15.27 -7.84
C VAL A 107 0.64 16.59 -8.27
N ALA A 108 -0.55 16.54 -8.87
CA ALA A 108 -1.27 17.74 -9.31
C ALA A 108 -1.64 18.68 -8.16
N LYS A 109 -1.93 18.13 -6.97
CA LYS A 109 -2.16 18.90 -5.74
C LYS A 109 -0.90 19.38 -5.03
N GLY A 110 0.29 19.00 -5.52
CA GLY A 110 1.55 19.34 -4.88
C GLY A 110 1.69 18.72 -3.48
N TYR A 111 1.18 17.50 -3.30
CA TYR A 111 1.39 16.73 -2.07
C TYR A 111 2.69 15.91 -2.15
N ILE A 112 3.04 15.41 -3.34
CA ILE A 112 4.28 14.69 -3.61
C ILE A 112 4.92 15.23 -4.90
N PRO A 113 6.26 15.13 -5.07
CA PRO A 113 6.91 15.47 -6.32
C PRO A 113 6.62 14.41 -7.40
N ALA A 114 6.61 14.81 -8.67
CA ALA A 114 6.41 13.89 -9.80
C ALA A 114 7.43 12.75 -9.83
N SER A 115 8.66 12.99 -9.36
CA SER A 115 9.70 11.98 -9.22
C SER A 115 9.39 10.88 -8.21
N ALA A 116 8.37 11.03 -7.37
CA ALA A 116 7.95 10.02 -6.39
C ALA A 116 6.74 9.19 -6.85
N ASN A 117 6.23 9.40 -8.06
CA ASN A 117 5.11 8.64 -8.63
C ASN A 117 5.62 7.63 -9.67
N HIS A 118 6.20 6.52 -9.22
CA HIS A 118 6.70 5.41 -10.04
C HIS A 118 6.71 4.10 -9.28
#